data_AF-A0A3Q1BZJ2-F1
#
_entry.id   AF-A0A3Q1BZJ2-F1
#
_cell.length_a   1.000
_cell.length_b   1.000
_cell.length_c   1.000
_cell.angle_alpha   90.00
_cell.angle_beta   90.00
_cell.angle_gamma   90.00
#
_symmetry.space_group_name_H-M   'P 1'
#
loop_
_entity.id
_entity.type
_entity.pdbx_description
1 polymer ?
#
loop_
_entity_poly.entity_id
_entity_poly.type
_entity_poly.pdbx_seq_one_letter_code
_entity_poly.pdbx_strand_id
1 'polypeptide(L)'
;MLVVNKCLVTKFSRLSCLFVHILALTVRSTYSHTLCPFVFCLQDDVEDSHRIPPSPVVHVRGLCDAVVEADLVEALNKFGNICYVMMMPFKHQALVEFDSVESAERCVACGTREAVYIAEQQAFFNFSTSQRITRPTNADDPTSGNKVLLLSIQNPLYPITTDVLYTVCNPVGNVLRIVIFKRNGIQAMSVEDAQKAKLALNGADIYAGCCTLKIEYARPNRLNVVRNDNTSRDYTKPFLLHRERGKGRQRQAILGEHPSNGYGPHCPLLPLPGNSRYRKRTEEVRAVSSSVAMVSGLHPAKMNCSRIFNLFCLYGNVEKVKFMKSVPGTALVEMGDEYAVDRAVTHLNSIKVFGKKVNVCVSKQQAVIPSQTFELADGSSSYQDFSLTRNNRFSSAQNGRNIIQPPAAVLHFYNAPPSLSQQQLHTLCTEHDVPIFTKFKVFDAKPNSKTLSGLLEFDSKTEAMEALTVLNHHQIRIPSKSSLSLDTLIKQDSL
;
A
#
# COMPACT_ATOMS: atom_id res chain seq x y z
N MET A 1 -8.45 57.46 24.00
CA MET A 1 -8.93 56.66 25.16
C MET A 1 -9.71 55.50 24.59
N LEU A 2 -9.14 54.29 24.61
CA LEU A 2 -9.36 53.25 25.64
C LEU A 2 -10.85 52.83 25.74
N VAL A 3 -11.27 51.56 25.81
CA VAL A 3 -10.64 50.23 25.79
C VAL A 3 -11.83 49.23 25.81
N VAL A 4 -11.79 48.19 24.97
CA VAL A 4 -12.08 46.75 25.24
C VAL A 4 -13.27 46.37 26.16
N ASN A 5 -14.21 45.54 25.69
CA ASN A 5 -14.27 44.11 26.08
C ASN A 5 -15.33 43.22 25.41
N LYS A 6 -14.94 41.95 25.24
CA LYS A 6 -15.72 40.76 24.85
C LYS A 6 -16.31 40.06 26.07
N CYS A 7 -17.50 39.45 25.92
CA CYS A 7 -18.12 38.29 26.63
C CYS A 7 -19.65 38.55 26.71
N LEU A 8 -20.61 37.64 26.52
CA LEU A 8 -20.64 36.18 26.41
C LEU A 8 -22.07 35.79 25.89
N VAL A 9 -22.13 34.91 24.90
CA VAL A 9 -23.04 33.75 24.68
C VAL A 9 -24.49 33.76 25.28
N THR A 10 -25.42 33.23 24.46
CA THR A 10 -26.73 32.58 24.73
C THR A 10 -28.03 33.41 24.89
N LYS A 11 -28.87 33.45 23.84
CA LYS A 11 -30.25 32.85 23.74
C LYS A 11 -31.15 33.53 22.68
N PHE A 12 -32.07 32.72 22.11
CA PHE A 12 -33.22 33.03 21.22
C PHE A 12 -32.88 33.42 19.77
N SER A 13 -33.04 32.62 18.70
CA SER A 13 -34.00 31.56 18.31
C SER A 13 -35.48 31.96 18.40
N ARG A 14 -36.18 31.84 17.26
CA ARG A 14 -37.61 32.10 16.98
C ARG A 14 -37.95 33.49 16.45
N LEU A 15 -37.57 33.80 15.20
CA LEU A 15 -38.30 34.78 14.38
C LEU A 15 -37.98 34.61 12.87
N SER A 16 -38.38 33.48 12.27
CA SER A 16 -38.34 33.35 10.80
C SER A 16 -39.36 32.36 10.20
N CYS A 17 -40.36 31.90 10.96
CA CYS A 17 -41.38 30.96 10.46
C CYS A 17 -42.81 31.53 10.38
N LEU A 18 -43.08 32.77 10.81
CA LEU A 18 -44.45 33.28 10.88
C LEU A 18 -44.93 34.05 9.63
N PHE A 19 -44.05 34.31 8.65
CA PHE A 19 -44.40 35.13 7.48
C PHE A 19 -44.79 34.33 6.22
N VAL A 20 -44.52 33.02 6.19
CA VAL A 20 -44.81 32.17 5.00
C VAL A 20 -46.13 31.41 5.12
N HIS A 21 -46.70 31.29 6.32
CA HIS A 21 -47.92 30.52 6.55
C HIS A 21 -49.24 31.29 6.31
N ILE A 22 -49.20 32.63 6.21
CA ILE A 22 -50.42 33.47 6.08
C ILE A 22 -50.80 33.71 4.61
N LEU A 23 -49.93 33.42 3.63
CA LEU A 23 -50.25 33.62 2.21
C LEU A 23 -50.83 32.38 1.51
N ALA A 24 -50.66 31.17 2.08
CA ALA A 24 -51.10 29.93 1.45
C ALA A 24 -52.55 29.51 1.80
N LEU A 25 -53.18 30.15 2.78
CA LEU A 25 -54.52 29.80 3.25
C LEU A 25 -55.65 30.64 2.64
N THR A 26 -55.35 31.62 1.79
CA THR A 26 -56.36 32.55 1.22
C THR A 26 -56.70 32.30 -0.26
N VAL A 27 -56.10 31.31 -0.93
CA VAL A 27 -56.41 30.96 -2.34
C VAL A 27 -56.98 29.54 -2.47
N ARG A 28 -57.59 29.02 -1.40
CA ARG A 28 -58.26 27.71 -1.40
C ARG A 28 -59.73 27.85 -1.01
N SER A 29 -60.43 28.80 -1.63
CA SER A 29 -61.88 28.85 -1.60
C SER A 29 -62.37 29.64 -2.80
N THR A 30 -62.64 28.93 -3.89
CA THR A 30 -63.82 29.11 -4.77
C THR A 30 -63.60 28.29 -6.05
N TYR A 31 -64.69 27.76 -6.56
CA TYR A 31 -64.89 27.03 -7.82
C TYR A 31 -64.66 25.50 -7.83
N SER A 32 -65.82 24.85 -7.74
CA SER A 32 -66.07 23.46 -8.07
C SER A 32 -66.62 23.35 -9.50
N HIS A 33 -66.39 22.17 -10.09
CA HIS A 33 -67.04 21.55 -11.25
C HIS A 33 -66.70 21.96 -12.71
N THR A 34 -66.37 20.89 -13.45
CA THR A 34 -66.70 20.51 -14.85
C THR A 34 -65.81 20.93 -16.03
N LEU A 35 -65.52 19.89 -16.85
CA LEU A 35 -65.21 19.85 -18.30
C LEU A 35 -63.75 20.08 -18.78
N CYS A 36 -63.12 18.98 -19.23
CA CYS A 36 -62.34 18.97 -20.49
C CYS A 36 -63.31 19.15 -21.67
N PRO A 37 -62.93 19.67 -22.87
CA PRO A 37 -61.66 19.38 -23.57
C PRO A 37 -61.00 20.55 -24.35
N PHE A 38 -59.74 20.32 -24.78
CA PHE A 38 -59.04 20.91 -25.94
C PHE A 38 -58.93 22.45 -26.09
N VAL A 39 -57.71 22.99 -26.02
CA VAL A 39 -56.97 23.63 -27.15
C VAL A 39 -55.59 24.17 -26.68
N PHE A 40 -54.54 23.72 -27.38
CA PHE A 40 -53.16 24.22 -27.50
C PHE A 40 -53.11 25.76 -27.65
N CYS A 41 -52.09 26.55 -27.31
CA CYS A 41 -50.64 26.38 -27.40
C CYS A 41 -50.00 27.60 -26.70
N LEU A 42 -48.93 27.42 -25.91
CA LEU A 42 -47.71 28.20 -26.07
C LEU A 42 -46.59 27.46 -25.35
N GLN A 43 -45.60 27.13 -26.17
CA GLN A 43 -44.37 26.42 -25.90
C GLN A 43 -43.56 27.12 -24.80
N ASP A 44 -43.17 26.38 -23.77
CA ASP A 44 -41.87 26.57 -23.11
C ASP A 44 -41.18 25.20 -23.13
N ASP A 45 -40.45 24.97 -24.22
CA ASP A 45 -39.46 23.91 -24.33
C ASP A 45 -38.33 24.20 -23.33
N VAL A 46 -38.35 23.49 -22.20
CA VAL A 46 -37.14 23.25 -21.42
C VAL A 46 -36.84 21.77 -21.53
N GLU A 47 -35.90 21.43 -22.41
CA GLU A 47 -35.31 20.09 -22.55
C GLU A 47 -34.80 19.58 -21.20
N ASP A 48 -35.57 18.73 -20.52
CA ASP A 48 -35.13 18.06 -19.30
C ASP A 48 -34.35 16.79 -19.67
N SER A 49 -33.03 16.93 -19.79
CA SER A 49 -32.08 15.94 -20.33
C SER A 49 -31.86 14.69 -19.45
N HIS A 50 -32.73 14.37 -18.47
CA HIS A 50 -32.48 13.28 -17.51
C HIS A 50 -33.69 12.41 -17.13
N ARG A 51 -34.57 12.04 -18.07
CA ARG A 51 -35.50 10.92 -17.82
C ARG A 51 -34.78 9.57 -17.99
N ILE A 52 -34.36 9.00 -16.86
CA ILE A 52 -33.87 7.61 -16.82
C ILE A 52 -35.04 6.69 -17.22
N PRO A 53 -34.86 5.80 -18.22
CA PRO A 53 -35.92 4.90 -18.64
C PRO A 53 -36.34 3.96 -17.49
N PRO A 54 -37.61 3.53 -17.43
CA PRO A 54 -38.06 2.57 -16.43
C PRO A 54 -37.17 1.33 -16.39
N SER A 55 -36.80 0.94 -15.18
CA SER A 55 -35.98 -0.23 -14.91
C SER A 55 -36.50 -0.94 -13.66
N PRO A 56 -36.30 -2.26 -13.52
CA PRO A 56 -36.74 -2.99 -12.34
C PRO A 56 -35.87 -2.67 -11.11
N VAL A 57 -34.83 -1.83 -11.25
CA VAL A 57 -33.94 -1.44 -10.17
C VAL A 57 -34.22 0.01 -9.77
N VAL A 58 -34.58 0.21 -8.50
CA VAL A 58 -34.86 1.52 -7.92
C VAL A 58 -33.66 2.00 -7.11
N HIS A 59 -33.24 3.25 -7.34
CA HIS A 59 -32.24 3.95 -6.55
C HIS A 59 -32.90 4.71 -5.41
N VAL A 60 -32.58 4.30 -4.18
CA VAL A 60 -33.07 4.89 -2.94
C VAL A 60 -32.01 5.83 -2.37
N ARG A 61 -32.38 7.08 -2.08
CA ARG A 61 -31.48 8.11 -1.51
C ARG A 61 -32.07 8.72 -0.25
N GLY A 62 -31.21 9.30 0.58
CA GLY A 62 -31.63 10.00 1.81
C GLY A 62 -31.81 9.06 3.00
N LEU A 63 -31.11 7.92 3.00
CA LEU A 63 -31.16 6.95 4.11
C LEU A 63 -30.29 7.42 5.30
N CYS A 64 -30.73 7.19 6.53
CA CYS A 64 -29.89 7.45 7.70
C CYS A 64 -28.82 6.35 7.89
N ASP A 65 -27.76 6.61 8.68
CA ASP A 65 -26.67 5.66 8.92
C ASP A 65 -27.10 4.37 9.63
N ALA A 66 -28.26 4.38 10.27
CA ALA A 66 -28.80 3.25 11.00
C ALA A 66 -29.62 2.28 10.10
N VAL A 67 -29.94 2.66 8.86
CA VAL A 67 -30.78 1.83 7.96
C VAL A 67 -30.06 0.55 7.58
N VAL A 68 -30.72 -0.58 7.82
CA VAL A 68 -30.28 -1.91 7.37
C VAL A 68 -31.14 -2.41 6.20
N GLU A 69 -30.69 -3.48 5.56
CA GLU A 69 -31.42 -4.11 4.45
C GLU A 69 -32.85 -4.51 4.84
N ALA A 70 -33.05 -5.01 6.06
CA ALA A 70 -34.36 -5.42 6.56
C ALA A 70 -35.38 -4.28 6.53
N ASP A 71 -34.98 -3.05 6.89
CA ASP A 71 -35.86 -1.88 6.91
C ASP A 71 -36.34 -1.50 5.50
N LEU A 72 -35.46 -1.64 4.51
CA LEU A 72 -35.78 -1.42 3.10
C LEU A 72 -36.72 -2.48 2.56
N VAL A 73 -36.50 -3.74 2.93
CA VAL A 73 -37.38 -4.85 2.54
C VAL A 73 -38.76 -4.63 3.15
N GLU A 74 -38.85 -4.34 4.44
CA GLU A 74 -40.12 -4.08 5.13
C GLU A 74 -40.88 -2.89 4.52
N ALA A 75 -40.19 -1.77 4.27
CA ALA A 75 -40.82 -0.56 3.75
C ALA A 75 -41.30 -0.68 2.28
N LEU A 76 -40.59 -1.48 1.47
CA LEU A 76 -40.79 -1.52 0.02
C LEU A 76 -41.49 -2.79 -0.50
N ASN A 77 -41.61 -3.84 0.32
CA ASN A 77 -42.31 -5.08 -0.05
C ASN A 77 -43.78 -4.85 -0.46
N LYS A 78 -44.41 -3.76 -0.01
CA LYS A 78 -45.78 -3.37 -0.41
C LYS A 78 -45.92 -3.02 -1.90
N PHE A 79 -44.84 -2.68 -2.59
CA PHE A 79 -44.86 -2.30 -4.01
C PHE A 79 -44.64 -3.49 -4.95
N GLY A 80 -44.01 -4.55 -4.46
CA GLY A 80 -43.74 -5.78 -5.19
C GLY A 80 -42.64 -6.62 -4.53
N ASN A 81 -42.42 -7.82 -5.04
CA ASN A 81 -41.43 -8.72 -4.49
C ASN A 81 -40.01 -8.20 -4.78
N ILE A 82 -39.20 -8.14 -3.72
CA ILE A 82 -37.82 -7.66 -3.80
C ILE A 82 -36.91 -8.84 -4.08
N CYS A 83 -36.27 -8.80 -5.25
CA CYS A 83 -35.31 -9.82 -5.66
C CYS A 83 -33.94 -9.64 -5.03
N TYR A 84 -33.52 -8.38 -4.79
CA TYR A 84 -32.18 -8.10 -4.28
C TYR A 84 -32.05 -6.66 -3.76
N VAL A 85 -31.25 -6.47 -2.70
CA VAL A 85 -30.90 -5.15 -2.15
C VAL A 85 -29.38 -4.98 -2.11
N MET A 86 -28.90 -3.81 -2.51
CA MET A 86 -27.49 -3.42 -2.40
C MET A 86 -27.36 -2.11 -1.61
N MET A 87 -26.79 -2.20 -0.41
CA MET A 87 -26.55 -1.06 0.46
C MET A 87 -25.31 -0.26 0.03
N MET A 88 -25.40 1.07 0.10
CA MET A 88 -24.27 2.00 -0.04
C MET A 88 -24.24 2.96 1.16
N PRO A 89 -23.85 2.50 2.36
CA PRO A 89 -23.99 3.26 3.60
C PRO A 89 -23.19 4.56 3.59
N PHE A 90 -21.95 4.53 3.08
CA PHE A 90 -21.09 5.73 2.94
C PHE A 90 -21.67 6.84 2.06
N LYS A 91 -22.73 6.55 1.31
CA LYS A 91 -23.43 7.51 0.45
C LYS A 91 -24.87 7.76 0.88
N HIS A 92 -25.33 7.17 1.99
CA HIS A 92 -26.72 7.26 2.45
C HIS A 92 -27.72 6.81 1.37
N GLN A 93 -27.39 5.73 0.65
CA GLN A 93 -28.10 5.27 -0.55
C GLN A 93 -28.22 3.73 -0.59
N ALA A 94 -29.15 3.22 -1.39
CA ALA A 94 -29.30 1.80 -1.69
C ALA A 94 -29.85 1.57 -3.12
N LEU A 95 -29.62 0.39 -3.68
CA LEU A 95 -30.28 -0.09 -4.90
C LEU A 95 -31.19 -1.26 -4.54
N VAL A 96 -32.42 -1.26 -5.05
CA VAL A 96 -33.42 -2.30 -4.80
C VAL A 96 -33.91 -2.85 -6.13
N GLU A 97 -33.69 -4.14 -6.41
CA GLU A 97 -34.17 -4.85 -7.59
C GLU A 97 -35.50 -5.52 -7.27
N PHE A 98 -36.54 -5.16 -7.99
CA PHE A 98 -37.84 -5.81 -7.95
C PHE A 98 -37.92 -6.94 -8.97
N ASP A 99 -38.89 -7.84 -8.76
CA ASP A 99 -39.23 -8.92 -9.69
C ASP A 99 -39.67 -8.46 -11.09
N SER A 100 -40.26 -7.27 -11.17
CA SER A 100 -40.84 -6.70 -12.39
C SER A 100 -40.63 -5.18 -12.43
N VAL A 101 -40.62 -4.64 -13.65
CA VAL A 101 -40.53 -3.19 -13.90
C VAL A 101 -41.76 -2.47 -13.34
N GLU A 102 -42.93 -3.10 -13.39
CA GLU A 102 -44.20 -2.57 -12.87
C GLU A 102 -44.14 -2.37 -11.34
N SER A 103 -43.49 -3.29 -10.61
CA SER A 103 -43.25 -3.16 -9.17
C SER A 103 -42.36 -1.96 -8.86
N ALA A 104 -41.29 -1.76 -9.64
CA ALA A 104 -40.40 -0.61 -9.53
C ALA A 104 -41.12 0.71 -9.87
N GLU A 105 -41.98 0.71 -10.90
CA GLU A 105 -42.80 1.88 -11.29
C GLU A 105 -43.75 2.31 -10.18
N ARG A 106 -44.45 1.37 -9.53
CA ARG A 106 -45.32 1.68 -8.38
C ARG A 106 -44.54 2.33 -7.23
N CYS A 107 -43.33 1.84 -6.96
CA CYS A 107 -42.45 2.37 -5.92
C CYS A 107 -42.03 3.83 -6.23
N VAL A 108 -41.55 4.10 -7.44
CA VAL A 108 -41.11 5.45 -7.87
C VAL A 108 -42.30 6.42 -7.98
N ALA A 109 -43.44 5.96 -8.49
CA ALA A 109 -44.66 6.76 -8.58
C ALA A 109 -45.20 7.14 -7.19
N CYS A 110 -45.16 6.22 -6.23
CA CYS A 110 -45.52 6.52 -4.84
C CYS A 110 -44.56 7.54 -4.22
N GLY A 111 -43.25 7.35 -4.38
CA GLY A 111 -42.24 8.28 -3.87
C GLY A 111 -42.28 9.69 -4.48
N THR A 112 -42.93 9.85 -5.64
CA THR A 112 -43.17 11.16 -6.27
C THR A 112 -44.45 11.83 -5.75
N ARG A 113 -45.45 11.04 -5.33
CA ARG A 113 -46.76 11.53 -4.89
C ARG A 113 -46.82 11.77 -3.38
N GLU A 114 -46.13 10.94 -2.60
CA GLU A 114 -46.14 10.94 -1.14
C GLU A 114 -44.73 10.78 -0.58
N ALA A 115 -44.46 11.42 0.57
CA ALA A 115 -43.20 11.25 1.26
C ALA A 115 -43.16 9.88 1.95
N VAL A 116 -42.22 9.02 1.54
CA VAL A 116 -42.01 7.71 2.17
C VAL A 116 -40.87 7.81 3.17
N TYR A 117 -41.09 7.28 4.37
CA TYR A 117 -40.13 7.29 5.47
C TYR A 117 -39.54 5.90 5.68
N ILE A 118 -38.22 5.81 5.80
CA ILE A 118 -37.46 4.60 6.12
C ILE A 118 -36.63 4.91 7.36
N ALA A 119 -36.87 4.17 8.46
CA ALA A 119 -36.28 4.45 9.77
C ALA A 119 -36.42 5.93 10.19
N GLU A 120 -37.65 6.46 10.10
CA GLU A 120 -38.01 7.86 10.45
C GLU A 120 -37.36 8.96 9.57
N GLN A 121 -36.62 8.59 8.52
CA GLN A 121 -35.98 9.52 7.59
C GLN A 121 -36.68 9.48 6.22
N GLN A 122 -36.96 10.65 5.62
CA GLN A 122 -37.56 10.72 4.29
C GLN A 122 -36.61 10.18 3.22
N ALA A 123 -37.07 9.19 2.45
CA ALA A 123 -36.34 8.58 1.35
C ALA A 123 -36.86 9.05 -0.02
N PHE A 124 -35.96 9.10 -1.00
CA PHE A 124 -36.25 9.48 -2.39
C PHE A 124 -35.98 8.32 -3.34
N PHE A 125 -36.88 8.11 -4.30
CA PHE A 125 -36.88 6.98 -5.23
C PHE A 125 -36.74 7.48 -6.66
N ASN A 126 -35.80 6.91 -7.41
CA ASN A 126 -35.64 7.16 -8.83
C ASN A 126 -35.33 5.84 -9.55
N PHE A 127 -35.65 5.74 -10.83
CA PHE A 127 -35.16 4.61 -11.63
C PHE A 127 -33.64 4.62 -11.68
N SER A 128 -33.05 3.43 -11.56
CA SER A 128 -31.63 3.24 -11.80
C SER A 128 -31.37 3.10 -13.30
N THR A 129 -30.20 3.53 -13.76
CA THR A 129 -29.71 3.24 -15.12
C THR A 129 -29.39 1.74 -15.31
N SER A 130 -29.34 0.96 -14.23
CA SER A 130 -29.07 -0.48 -14.26
C SER A 130 -30.36 -1.29 -14.41
N GLN A 131 -30.36 -2.28 -15.31
CA GLN A 131 -31.51 -3.17 -15.51
C GLN A 131 -31.54 -4.36 -14.53
N ARG A 132 -30.42 -4.67 -13.87
CA ARG A 132 -30.32 -5.67 -12.80
C ARG A 132 -29.20 -5.26 -11.85
N ILE A 133 -29.32 -5.58 -10.58
CA ILE A 133 -28.21 -5.41 -9.65
C ILE A 133 -27.20 -6.52 -9.94
N THR A 134 -25.92 -6.14 -10.06
CA THR A 134 -24.84 -7.13 -10.21
C THR A 134 -24.73 -7.90 -8.90
N ARG A 135 -25.41 -9.05 -8.83
CA ARG A 135 -25.42 -9.90 -7.65
C ARG A 135 -24.00 -10.46 -7.44
N PRO A 136 -23.51 -10.52 -6.19
CA PRO A 136 -22.31 -11.29 -5.83
C PRO A 136 -22.42 -12.79 -6.11
N THR A 137 -23.61 -13.30 -6.45
CA THR A 137 -24.00 -14.72 -6.36
C THR A 137 -23.87 -15.52 -7.65
N ASN A 138 -22.85 -15.25 -8.48
CA ASN A 138 -22.38 -16.23 -9.47
C ASN A 138 -21.08 -16.92 -9.01
N ALA A 139 -20.73 -16.79 -7.73
CA ALA A 139 -19.49 -17.32 -7.17
C ALA A 139 -19.53 -18.84 -6.87
N ASP A 140 -20.69 -19.49 -7.02
CA ASP A 140 -20.92 -20.88 -6.59
C ASP A 140 -21.67 -21.78 -7.59
N ASP A 141 -22.02 -21.30 -8.80
CA ASP A 141 -22.60 -22.20 -9.81
C ASP A 141 -21.47 -23.05 -10.44
N PRO A 142 -21.43 -24.37 -10.20
CA PRO A 142 -20.42 -25.24 -10.76
C PRO A 142 -20.51 -25.32 -12.28
N THR A 143 -21.61 -24.91 -12.93
CA THR A 143 -21.73 -24.90 -14.39
C THR A 143 -21.26 -23.60 -15.04
N SER A 144 -20.96 -22.57 -14.25
CA SER A 144 -20.37 -21.35 -14.79
C SER A 144 -18.95 -21.66 -15.23
N GLY A 145 -18.69 -21.65 -16.54
CA GLY A 145 -17.36 -21.86 -17.14
C GLY A 145 -16.34 -20.76 -16.80
N ASN A 146 -16.45 -20.15 -15.63
CA ASN A 146 -15.60 -19.10 -15.15
C ASN A 146 -14.25 -19.67 -14.70
N LYS A 147 -13.21 -19.28 -15.41
CA LYS A 147 -11.84 -19.76 -15.24
C LYS A 147 -11.04 -18.93 -14.22
N VAL A 148 -11.71 -18.03 -13.49
CA VAL A 148 -11.08 -17.14 -12.51
C VAL A 148 -11.61 -17.46 -11.11
N LEU A 149 -10.68 -17.75 -10.21
CA LEU A 149 -10.90 -18.06 -8.81
C LEU A 149 -10.41 -16.91 -7.95
N LEU A 150 -11.16 -16.64 -6.88
CA LEU A 150 -10.86 -15.69 -5.84
C LEU A 150 -10.46 -16.46 -4.58
N LEU A 151 -9.22 -16.30 -4.15
CA LEU A 151 -8.66 -16.89 -2.95
C LEU A 151 -8.63 -15.84 -1.85
N SER A 152 -9.26 -16.14 -0.73
CA SER A 152 -9.14 -15.40 0.52
C SER A 152 -8.33 -16.25 1.49
N ILE A 153 -7.23 -15.71 2.00
CA ILE A 153 -6.40 -16.44 2.96
C ILE A 153 -6.84 -16.14 4.37
N GLN A 154 -7.16 -17.20 5.11
CA GLN A 154 -7.42 -17.14 6.53
C GLN A 154 -6.14 -17.43 7.29
N ASN A 155 -5.98 -16.76 8.44
CA ASN A 155 -4.80 -16.89 9.30
C ASN A 155 -3.45 -16.73 8.54
N PRO A 156 -3.23 -15.60 7.82
CA PRO A 156 -2.02 -15.38 7.03
C PRO A 156 -0.82 -15.07 7.93
N LEU A 157 -0.20 -16.10 8.51
CA LEU A 157 0.99 -15.98 9.37
C LEU A 157 2.28 -15.75 8.58
N TYR A 158 2.33 -16.22 7.33
CA TYR A 158 3.48 -16.09 6.45
C TYR A 158 3.13 -15.29 5.18
N PRO A 159 4.09 -14.54 4.60
CA PRO A 159 3.84 -13.77 3.39
C PRO A 159 3.57 -14.68 2.20
N ILE A 160 2.47 -14.42 1.48
CA ILE A 160 2.07 -15.19 0.30
C ILE A 160 2.34 -14.35 -0.95
N THR A 161 3.33 -14.77 -1.73
CA THR A 161 3.70 -14.17 -3.01
C THR A 161 2.99 -14.87 -4.17
N THR A 162 3.04 -14.27 -5.35
CA THR A 162 2.56 -14.89 -6.59
C THR A 162 3.22 -16.23 -6.86
N ASP A 163 4.51 -16.36 -6.54
CA ASP A 163 5.27 -17.59 -6.77
C ASP A 163 4.88 -18.72 -5.81
N VAL A 164 4.61 -18.41 -4.53
CA VAL A 164 4.12 -19.41 -3.57
C VAL A 164 2.77 -19.99 -4.02
N LEU A 165 1.84 -19.12 -4.44
CA LEU A 165 0.55 -19.56 -4.98
C LEU A 165 0.71 -20.38 -6.25
N TYR A 166 1.63 -20.00 -7.14
CA TYR A 166 1.90 -20.77 -8.34
C TYR A 166 2.40 -22.17 -7.99
N THR A 167 3.37 -22.30 -7.07
CA THR A 167 3.90 -23.60 -6.66
C THR A 167 2.84 -24.52 -6.05
N VAL A 168 1.91 -23.97 -5.26
CA VAL A 168 0.86 -24.74 -4.59
C VAL A 168 -0.30 -25.09 -5.54
N CYS A 169 -0.71 -24.15 -6.40
CA CYS A 169 -1.91 -24.30 -7.21
C CYS A 169 -1.65 -24.93 -8.59
N ASN A 170 -0.46 -24.74 -9.17
CA ASN A 170 -0.12 -25.25 -10.51
C ASN A 170 -0.17 -26.79 -10.64
N PRO A 171 0.21 -27.59 -9.63
CA PRO A 171 0.06 -29.05 -9.68
C PRO A 171 -1.39 -29.53 -9.80
N VAL A 172 -2.35 -28.73 -9.31
CA VAL A 172 -3.77 -29.09 -9.27
C VAL A 172 -4.50 -28.67 -10.55
N GLY A 173 -4.12 -27.52 -11.10
CA GLY A 173 -4.59 -27.03 -12.39
C GLY A 173 -3.63 -25.98 -12.95
N ASN A 174 -3.49 -25.95 -14.28
CA ASN A 174 -2.55 -25.06 -14.97
C ASN A 174 -2.88 -23.59 -14.68
N VAL A 175 -2.04 -22.93 -13.88
CA VAL A 175 -2.27 -21.55 -13.44
C VAL A 175 -1.79 -20.59 -14.54
N LEU A 176 -2.72 -19.82 -15.08
CA LEU A 176 -2.46 -18.90 -16.18
C LEU A 176 -2.00 -17.53 -15.67
N ARG A 177 -2.69 -16.99 -14.66
CA ARG A 177 -2.46 -15.61 -14.16
C ARG A 177 -2.76 -15.53 -12.68
N ILE A 178 -1.99 -14.72 -11.95
CA ILE A 178 -2.23 -14.42 -10.53
C ILE A 178 -2.21 -12.90 -10.34
N VAL A 179 -3.11 -12.37 -9.51
CA VAL A 179 -3.14 -10.97 -9.06
C VAL A 179 -3.50 -10.92 -7.57
N ILE A 180 -2.76 -10.17 -6.78
CA ILE A 180 -2.88 -10.03 -5.33
C ILE A 180 -3.40 -8.62 -5.01
N PHE A 181 -4.63 -8.54 -4.47
CA PHE A 181 -5.23 -7.29 -4.05
C PHE A 181 -4.91 -6.99 -2.58
N LYS A 182 -3.86 -6.19 -2.35
CA LYS A 182 -3.39 -5.84 -0.99
C LYS A 182 -4.42 -5.13 -0.10
N ARG A 183 -5.47 -4.53 -0.65
CA ARG A 183 -6.45 -3.76 0.15
C ARG A 183 -7.30 -4.65 1.08
N ASN A 184 -7.54 -5.92 0.73
CA ASN A 184 -8.46 -6.80 1.47
C ASN A 184 -7.88 -8.21 1.77
N GLY A 185 -6.62 -8.48 1.44
CA GLY A 185 -6.03 -9.83 1.55
C GLY A 185 -6.58 -10.84 0.52
N ILE A 186 -7.32 -10.34 -0.47
CA ILE A 186 -7.97 -11.13 -1.51
C ILE A 186 -6.99 -11.30 -2.68
N GLN A 187 -6.83 -12.53 -3.13
CA GLN A 187 -5.98 -12.91 -4.25
C GLN A 187 -6.86 -13.51 -5.33
N ALA A 188 -6.56 -13.24 -6.60
CA ALA A 188 -7.29 -13.82 -7.72
C ALA A 188 -6.32 -14.59 -8.59
N MET A 189 -6.72 -15.80 -9.01
CA MET A 189 -5.97 -16.59 -9.96
C MET A 189 -6.86 -17.05 -11.10
N SER A 190 -6.32 -17.10 -12.31
CA SER A 190 -6.97 -17.73 -13.45
C SER A 190 -6.32 -19.09 -13.68
N VAL A 191 -7.15 -20.13 -13.76
CA VAL A 191 -6.72 -21.51 -13.94
C VAL A 191 -7.46 -22.10 -15.13
N GLU A 192 -6.81 -22.95 -15.91
CA GLU A 192 -7.42 -23.61 -17.06
C GLU A 192 -8.63 -24.47 -16.67
N ASP A 193 -8.54 -25.18 -15.53
CA ASP A 193 -9.58 -26.01 -14.94
C ASP A 193 -9.92 -25.54 -13.51
N ALA A 194 -10.75 -24.50 -13.44
CA ALA A 194 -11.10 -23.83 -12.19
C ALA A 194 -11.99 -24.68 -11.26
N GLN A 195 -12.79 -25.61 -11.80
CA GLN A 195 -13.63 -26.52 -11.00
C GLN A 195 -12.76 -27.48 -10.20
N LYS A 196 -11.83 -28.16 -10.88
CA LYS A 196 -10.89 -29.08 -10.23
C LYS A 196 -10.02 -28.35 -9.19
N ALA A 197 -9.52 -27.17 -9.53
CA ALA A 197 -8.71 -26.37 -8.62
C ALA A 197 -9.50 -25.93 -7.37
N LYS A 198 -10.76 -25.49 -7.51
CA LYS A 198 -11.62 -25.13 -6.36
C LYS A 198 -11.84 -26.34 -5.44
N LEU A 199 -12.20 -27.49 -6.00
CA LEU A 199 -12.50 -28.69 -5.20
C LEU A 199 -11.30 -29.21 -4.40
N ALA A 200 -10.09 -29.12 -4.96
CA ALA A 200 -8.89 -29.69 -4.33
C ALA A 200 -8.17 -28.72 -3.38
N LEU A 201 -8.30 -27.40 -3.57
CA LEU A 201 -7.55 -26.40 -2.81
C LEU A 201 -8.42 -25.63 -1.79
N ASN A 202 -9.74 -25.66 -1.91
CA ASN A 202 -10.62 -24.97 -0.96
C ASN A 202 -10.57 -25.65 0.41
N GLY A 203 -10.23 -24.89 1.44
CA GLY A 203 -10.00 -25.37 2.80
C GLY A 203 -8.60 -25.94 3.05
N ALA A 204 -7.70 -25.93 2.05
CA ALA A 204 -6.34 -26.43 2.20
C ALA A 204 -5.42 -25.37 2.81
N ASP A 205 -4.49 -25.82 3.64
CA ASP A 205 -3.44 -24.98 4.23
C ASP A 205 -2.22 -24.90 3.30
N ILE A 206 -1.73 -23.68 3.03
CA ILE A 206 -0.47 -23.48 2.29
C ILE A 206 0.74 -23.90 3.15
N TYR A 207 0.69 -23.61 4.45
CA TYR A 207 1.71 -23.97 5.42
C TYR A 207 1.05 -24.74 6.55
N ALA A 208 1.74 -25.72 7.15
CA ALA A 208 1.14 -26.57 8.17
C ALA A 208 0.43 -25.76 9.28
N GLY A 209 -0.90 -25.86 9.35
CA GLY A 209 -1.73 -25.20 10.36
C GLY A 209 -1.98 -23.69 10.16
N CYS A 210 -1.66 -23.11 8.99
CA CYS A 210 -1.94 -21.71 8.71
C CYS A 210 -2.03 -21.39 7.21
N CYS A 211 -2.43 -20.15 6.89
CA CYS A 211 -2.65 -19.69 5.52
C CYS A 211 -3.67 -20.57 4.76
N THR A 212 -4.80 -20.85 5.41
CA THR A 212 -5.88 -21.66 4.86
C THR A 212 -6.55 -20.93 3.71
N LEU A 213 -6.67 -21.61 2.57
CA LEU A 213 -7.27 -21.08 1.35
C LEU A 213 -8.79 -21.19 1.40
N LYS A 214 -9.50 -20.07 1.31
CA LYS A 214 -10.93 -20.04 1.00
C LYS A 214 -11.11 -19.61 -0.46
N ILE A 215 -11.67 -20.47 -1.30
CA ILE A 215 -11.74 -20.26 -2.75
C ILE A 215 -13.18 -20.10 -3.22
N GLU A 216 -13.44 -19.01 -3.93
CA GLU A 216 -14.73 -18.64 -4.52
C GLU A 216 -14.56 -18.35 -6.01
N TYR A 217 -15.60 -18.45 -6.85
CA TYR A 217 -15.45 -17.99 -8.25
C TYR A 217 -15.42 -16.47 -8.29
N ALA A 218 -14.43 -15.89 -8.98
CA ALA A 218 -14.28 -14.45 -9.07
C ALA A 218 -15.34 -13.85 -9.99
N ARG A 219 -15.91 -12.68 -9.66
CA ARG A 219 -16.92 -12.02 -10.50
C ARG A 219 -16.50 -11.77 -11.96
N PRO A 220 -15.25 -11.39 -12.28
CA PRO A 220 -14.83 -11.25 -13.67
C PRO A 220 -14.34 -12.58 -14.29
N ASN A 221 -14.83 -12.91 -15.49
CA ASN A 221 -14.39 -14.08 -16.26
C ASN A 221 -12.98 -13.98 -16.84
N ARG A 222 -12.31 -12.83 -16.70
CA ARG A 222 -10.94 -12.59 -17.17
C ARG A 222 -10.15 -11.82 -16.13
N LEU A 223 -8.98 -12.34 -15.78
CA LEU A 223 -8.02 -11.65 -14.92
C LEU A 223 -7.06 -10.82 -15.78
N ASN A 224 -7.09 -9.50 -15.61
CA ASN A 224 -6.20 -8.59 -16.35
C ASN A 224 -4.88 -8.43 -15.59
N VAL A 225 -3.77 -8.85 -16.19
CA VAL A 225 -2.43 -8.66 -15.66
C VAL A 225 -1.75 -7.55 -16.44
N VAL A 226 -1.53 -6.41 -15.78
CA VAL A 226 -0.95 -5.20 -16.39
C VAL A 226 0.58 -5.22 -16.31
N ARG A 227 1.15 -5.91 -15.32
CA ARG A 227 2.60 -6.01 -15.06
C ARG A 227 2.94 -7.36 -14.44
N ASN A 228 4.15 -7.87 -14.70
CA ASN A 228 4.69 -9.06 -14.03
C ASN A 228 5.58 -8.63 -12.86
N ASP A 229 5.07 -8.72 -11.63
CA ASP A 229 5.74 -8.44 -10.36
C ASP A 229 5.26 -9.39 -9.25
N ASN A 230 5.68 -9.16 -7.99
CA ASN A 230 5.32 -10.00 -6.84
C ASN A 230 3.83 -9.91 -6.45
N THR A 231 3.05 -9.06 -7.11
CA THR A 231 1.62 -8.81 -6.85
C THR A 231 0.74 -9.11 -8.04
N SER A 232 1.27 -9.22 -9.25
CA SER A 232 0.55 -9.75 -10.40
C SER A 232 1.50 -10.39 -11.38
N ARG A 233 1.19 -11.58 -11.89
CA ARG A 233 2.05 -12.28 -12.85
C ARG A 233 1.21 -13.08 -13.84
N ASP A 234 1.52 -12.95 -15.12
CA ASP A 234 0.95 -13.75 -16.21
C ASP A 234 1.94 -14.86 -16.56
N TYR A 235 1.60 -16.08 -16.15
CA TYR A 235 2.42 -17.28 -16.37
C TYR A 235 2.28 -17.84 -17.79
N THR A 236 1.29 -17.38 -18.57
CA THR A 236 1.18 -17.69 -20.01
C THR A 236 2.11 -16.84 -20.88
N LYS A 237 2.75 -15.82 -20.29
CA LYS A 237 3.67 -14.90 -20.99
C LYS A 237 4.93 -14.66 -20.14
N PRO A 238 5.93 -15.56 -20.21
CA PRO A 238 7.15 -15.45 -19.41
C PRO A 238 7.98 -14.19 -19.72
N PHE A 239 7.74 -13.53 -20.87
CA PHE A 239 8.42 -12.30 -21.27
C PHE A 239 7.43 -11.18 -21.62
N LEU A 240 6.74 -10.61 -20.62
CA LEU A 240 6.22 -9.25 -20.78
C LEU A 240 7.40 -8.27 -20.59
N LEU A 241 8.15 -8.07 -21.68
CA LEU A 241 9.13 -6.98 -21.78
C LEU A 241 8.44 -5.66 -21.43
N HIS A 242 9.16 -4.81 -20.70
CA HIS A 242 8.84 -3.41 -20.47
C HIS A 242 8.28 -2.78 -21.74
N ARG A 243 6.99 -2.47 -21.75
CA ARG A 243 6.44 -1.55 -22.75
C ARG A 243 6.84 -0.16 -22.31
N GLU A 244 8.02 0.27 -22.75
CA GLU A 244 8.32 1.68 -22.90
C GLU A 244 7.18 2.35 -23.67
N ARG A 245 6.83 3.56 -23.26
CA ARG A 245 5.95 4.43 -24.04
C ARG A 245 6.64 4.75 -25.37
N GLY A 246 6.10 4.25 -26.48
CA GLY A 246 6.53 4.61 -27.83
C GLY A 246 5.53 4.12 -28.89
N LYS A 247 5.31 4.93 -29.93
CA LYS A 247 4.28 4.83 -30.99
C LYS A 247 4.51 3.68 -31.98
N GLY A 248 3.45 3.22 -32.68
CA GLY A 248 3.54 2.67 -34.05
C GLY A 248 3.32 1.16 -34.24
N ARG A 249 2.78 0.79 -35.41
CA ARG A 249 2.27 -0.53 -35.85
C ARG A 249 3.36 -1.52 -36.34
N GLN A 250 2.94 -2.78 -36.49
CA GLN A 250 3.23 -3.75 -37.59
C GLN A 250 4.12 -4.99 -37.29
N ARG A 251 3.95 -6.00 -38.16
CA ARG A 251 3.97 -7.47 -37.96
C ARG A 251 5.36 -8.16 -38.03
N GLN A 252 5.34 -9.43 -37.60
CA GLN A 252 6.31 -10.55 -37.63
C GLN A 252 7.26 -10.71 -38.83
N ALA A 253 8.42 -11.32 -38.56
CA ALA A 253 9.04 -12.44 -39.29
C ALA A 253 10.37 -12.89 -38.62
N ILE A 254 11.02 -14.07 -38.78
CA ILE A 254 10.83 -15.40 -39.39
C ILE A 254 12.12 -16.19 -38.96
N LEU A 255 12.00 -17.38 -38.32
CA LEU A 255 12.99 -18.49 -38.15
C LEU A 255 14.46 -18.18 -37.72
N GLY A 256 15.15 -18.88 -36.82
CA GLY A 256 15.01 -20.15 -36.07
C GLY A 256 16.20 -20.23 -35.08
N GLU A 257 16.52 -21.25 -34.29
CA GLU A 257 15.97 -22.55 -33.92
C GLU A 257 16.64 -22.99 -32.58
N HIS A 258 16.03 -23.97 -31.93
CA HIS A 258 16.28 -24.72 -30.69
C HIS A 258 17.61 -25.56 -30.66
N PRO A 259 17.85 -26.55 -29.76
CA PRO A 259 17.53 -26.78 -28.32
C PRO A 259 18.73 -27.37 -27.51
N SER A 260 18.60 -27.54 -26.18
CA SER A 260 18.61 -28.88 -25.51
C SER A 260 19.03 -28.88 -24.03
N ASN A 261 18.21 -29.61 -23.25
CA ASN A 261 18.48 -30.46 -22.08
C ASN A 261 19.22 -29.86 -20.86
N GLY A 262 18.78 -30.04 -19.60
CA GLY A 262 17.92 -31.06 -19.01
C GLY A 262 18.61 -31.62 -17.75
N TYR A 263 17.80 -31.93 -16.72
CA TYR A 263 18.12 -32.70 -15.49
C TYR A 263 18.68 -31.97 -14.24
N GLY A 264 17.87 -31.95 -13.18
CA GLY A 264 18.31 -31.94 -11.78
C GLY A 264 18.83 -33.32 -11.33
N PRO A 265 19.20 -33.55 -10.05
CA PRO A 265 18.19 -33.76 -8.99
C PRO A 265 18.55 -33.35 -7.51
N HIS A 266 17.48 -33.25 -6.71
CA HIS A 266 17.21 -33.46 -5.26
C HIS A 266 18.26 -33.58 -4.10
N CYS A 267 17.89 -32.91 -2.98
CA CYS A 267 17.93 -33.24 -1.51
C CYS A 267 19.27 -33.23 -0.72
N PRO A 268 19.31 -33.12 0.65
CA PRO A 268 18.24 -33.25 1.68
C PRO A 268 18.23 -32.21 2.86
N LEU A 269 17.24 -32.40 3.77
CA LEU A 269 16.93 -31.72 5.04
C LEU A 269 17.78 -32.17 6.25
N LEU A 270 17.71 -31.37 7.35
CA LEU A 270 17.83 -31.65 8.83
C LEU A 270 18.87 -30.75 9.56
N PRO A 271 18.84 -30.55 10.91
CA PRO A 271 17.77 -30.52 11.91
C PRO A 271 17.82 -29.30 12.89
N LEU A 272 16.81 -29.15 13.75
CA LEU A 272 16.74 -28.26 14.92
C LEU A 272 17.69 -28.71 16.07
N PRO A 273 18.08 -27.80 16.98
CA PRO A 273 18.31 -28.15 18.38
C PRO A 273 17.41 -27.37 19.34
N GLY A 274 17.00 -28.05 20.41
CA GLY A 274 16.09 -27.56 21.44
C GLY A 274 16.74 -27.05 22.72
N ASN A 275 15.88 -26.35 23.48
CA ASN A 275 15.88 -26.05 24.91
C ASN A 275 17.11 -25.39 25.57
N SER A 276 16.88 -24.19 26.11
CA SER A 276 17.22 -23.93 27.50
C SER A 276 16.18 -23.03 28.17
N ARG A 277 15.59 -23.55 29.25
CA ARG A 277 14.67 -22.85 30.15
C ARG A 277 15.51 -22.02 31.10
N TYR A 278 15.27 -20.71 31.18
CA TYR A 278 15.40 -19.99 32.45
C TYR A 278 14.34 -18.88 32.53
N ARG A 279 13.66 -18.89 33.67
CA ARG A 279 12.42 -18.19 34.00
C ARG A 279 12.78 -16.90 34.76
N LYS A 280 12.30 -15.73 34.31
CA LYS A 280 11.77 -14.71 35.23
C LYS A 280 10.86 -13.69 34.53
N ARG A 281 9.63 -13.68 35.03
CA ARG A 281 8.45 -12.82 34.82
C ARG A 281 8.77 -11.33 34.92
N THR A 282 8.23 -10.48 34.03
CA THR A 282 7.48 -9.21 34.30
C THR A 282 6.90 -8.65 32.97
N GLU A 283 5.57 -8.51 32.91
CA GLU A 283 4.70 -7.74 31.99
C GLU A 283 4.94 -7.81 30.46
N GLU A 284 4.12 -8.62 29.78
CA GLU A 284 4.06 -8.74 28.31
C GLU A 284 3.35 -7.53 27.66
N VAL A 285 4.13 -6.56 27.18
CA VAL A 285 3.78 -5.84 25.97
C VAL A 285 4.00 -6.81 24.81
N ARG A 286 2.94 -7.28 24.15
CA ARG A 286 3.09 -8.10 22.92
C ARG A 286 4.00 -7.34 21.94
N ALA A 287 5.20 -7.87 21.72
CA ALA A 287 6.13 -7.34 20.73
C ALA A 287 5.47 -7.48 19.36
N VAL A 288 5.03 -6.36 18.79
CA VAL A 288 4.57 -6.29 17.40
C VAL A 288 5.79 -6.50 16.55
N SER A 289 5.94 -7.66 15.89
CA SER A 289 6.98 -7.84 14.89
C SER A 289 6.55 -7.16 13.58
N SER A 290 7.45 -6.37 13.01
CA SER A 290 7.25 -5.67 11.74
C SER A 290 8.60 -5.49 11.06
N SER A 291 8.61 -5.59 9.73
CA SER A 291 9.76 -5.23 8.88
C SER A 291 9.95 -3.71 8.75
N VAL A 292 9.10 -2.89 9.37
CA VAL A 292 9.18 -1.43 9.34
C VAL A 292 9.64 -0.88 10.67
N ALA A 293 10.71 -0.09 10.66
CA ALA A 293 11.18 0.71 11.78
C ALA A 293 10.62 2.14 11.71
N MET A 294 10.18 2.67 12.86
CA MET A 294 9.90 4.09 13.05
C MET A 294 11.11 4.76 13.68
N VAL A 295 11.58 5.83 13.05
CA VAL A 295 12.77 6.58 13.44
C VAL A 295 12.35 7.99 13.80
N SER A 296 12.62 8.41 15.03
CA SER A 296 12.29 9.75 15.53
C SER A 296 13.52 10.45 16.08
N GLY A 297 13.43 11.78 16.24
CA GLY A 297 14.58 12.58 16.70
C GLY A 297 15.61 12.86 15.61
N LEU A 298 15.21 12.77 14.33
CA LEU A 298 16.07 13.09 13.19
C LEU A 298 16.24 14.62 13.05
N HIS A 299 17.43 15.06 12.67
CA HIS A 299 17.70 16.48 12.43
C HIS A 299 16.97 16.98 11.16
N PRO A 300 16.05 17.95 11.25
CA PRO A 300 15.13 18.29 10.14
C PRO A 300 15.82 18.88 8.91
N ALA A 301 16.96 19.56 9.09
CA ALA A 301 17.72 20.18 7.99
C ALA A 301 18.91 19.34 7.48
N LYS A 302 19.37 18.37 8.28
CA LYS A 302 20.59 17.59 7.98
C LYS A 302 20.28 16.13 7.65
N MET A 303 19.07 15.62 7.90
CA MET A 303 18.72 14.24 7.57
C MET A 303 17.89 14.15 6.29
N ASN A 304 18.21 13.20 5.44
CA ASN A 304 17.48 12.87 4.22
C ASN A 304 17.40 11.35 4.00
N CYS A 305 16.72 10.91 2.93
CA CYS A 305 16.51 9.49 2.66
C CYS A 305 17.82 8.72 2.45
N SER A 306 18.81 9.32 1.77
CA SER A 306 20.13 8.70 1.55
C SER A 306 20.95 8.58 2.82
N ARG A 307 20.88 9.58 3.71
CA ARG A 307 21.54 9.56 5.03
C ARG A 307 20.94 8.50 5.96
N ILE A 308 19.61 8.33 5.93
CA ILE A 308 18.95 7.21 6.63
C ILE A 308 19.41 5.88 6.04
N PHE A 309 19.44 5.75 4.71
CA PHE A 309 19.92 4.54 4.03
C PHE A 309 21.35 4.18 4.48
N ASN A 310 22.26 5.15 4.47
CA ASN A 310 23.66 4.98 4.88
C ASN A 310 23.83 4.45 6.30
N LEU A 311 22.92 4.83 7.20
CA LEU A 311 22.92 4.41 8.60
C LEU A 311 22.29 3.03 8.79
N PHE A 312 21.20 2.73 8.10
CA PHE A 312 20.43 1.49 8.26
C PHE A 312 21.00 0.32 7.44
N CYS A 313 21.66 0.58 6.31
CA CYS A 313 22.21 -0.46 5.43
C CYS A 313 23.32 -1.31 6.09
N LEU A 314 23.88 -0.83 7.21
CA LEU A 314 24.83 -1.55 8.07
C LEU A 314 24.17 -2.73 8.82
N TYR A 315 22.88 -2.62 9.13
CA TYR A 315 22.16 -3.56 9.99
C TYR A 315 21.18 -4.44 9.22
N GLY A 316 20.89 -4.13 7.96
CA GLY A 316 20.11 -4.97 7.05
C GLY A 316 19.89 -4.29 5.71
N ASN A 317 19.22 -4.99 4.78
CA ASN A 317 18.82 -4.38 3.52
C ASN A 317 17.70 -3.36 3.78
N VAL A 318 17.83 -2.17 3.19
CA VAL A 318 16.80 -1.13 3.25
C VAL A 318 16.02 -1.19 1.94
N GLU A 319 14.71 -1.36 2.05
CA GLU A 319 13.83 -1.32 0.88
C GLU A 319 13.33 0.09 0.61
N LYS A 320 12.77 0.78 1.60
CA LYS A 320 12.08 2.06 1.38
C LYS A 320 12.25 2.98 2.58
N VAL A 321 12.41 4.27 2.32
CA VAL A 321 12.49 5.30 3.35
C VAL A 321 11.45 6.36 3.09
N LYS A 322 10.75 6.81 4.15
CA LYS A 322 9.74 7.86 4.07
C LYS A 322 9.75 8.78 5.29
N PHE A 323 9.90 10.08 5.07
CA PHE A 323 9.69 11.09 6.11
C PHE A 323 8.21 11.44 6.29
N MET A 324 7.82 11.67 7.54
CA MET A 324 6.45 12.06 7.89
C MET A 324 6.29 13.58 7.83
N LYS A 325 5.28 14.05 7.09
CA LYS A 325 4.95 15.48 7.02
C LYS A 325 4.30 16.00 8.31
N SER A 326 3.46 15.18 8.95
CA SER A 326 2.73 15.54 10.17
C SER A 326 3.63 15.68 11.39
N VAL A 327 4.74 14.93 11.43
CA VAL A 327 5.68 14.92 12.55
C VAL A 327 7.09 15.13 12.00
N PRO A 328 7.60 16.38 11.93
CA PRO A 328 8.92 16.65 11.41
C PRO A 328 10.00 15.98 12.27
N GLY A 329 11.08 15.53 11.63
CA GLY A 329 12.13 14.74 12.31
C GLY A 329 11.74 13.29 12.59
N THR A 330 10.67 12.79 11.96
CA THR A 330 10.26 11.39 12.02
C THR A 330 10.24 10.77 10.63
N ALA A 331 10.74 9.54 10.51
CA ALA A 331 10.74 8.76 9.28
C ALA A 331 10.35 7.30 9.55
N LEU A 332 9.90 6.63 8.50
CA LEU A 332 9.62 5.20 8.43
C LEU A 332 10.64 4.55 7.50
N VAL A 333 11.18 3.41 7.92
CA VAL A 333 12.18 2.66 7.18
C VAL A 333 11.70 1.23 7.05
N GLU A 334 11.44 0.80 5.82
CA GLU A 334 11.14 -0.60 5.51
C GLU A 334 12.46 -1.34 5.30
N MET A 335 12.72 -2.28 6.19
CA MET A 335 13.85 -3.21 6.11
C MET A 335 13.44 -4.47 5.36
N GLY A 336 14.41 -5.23 4.86
CA GLY A 336 14.15 -6.49 4.16
C GLY A 336 13.61 -7.61 5.05
N ASP A 337 13.82 -7.55 6.36
CA ASP A 337 13.44 -8.57 7.33
C ASP A 337 13.18 -7.98 8.73
N GLU A 338 12.40 -8.69 9.55
CA GLU A 338 12.13 -8.29 10.94
C GLU A 338 13.40 -8.29 11.80
N TYR A 339 14.32 -9.24 11.56
CA TYR A 339 15.59 -9.28 12.29
C TYR A 339 16.46 -8.06 11.99
N ALA A 340 16.41 -7.50 10.78
CA ALA A 340 17.08 -6.25 10.45
C ALA A 340 16.52 -5.06 11.24
N VAL A 341 15.21 -5.03 11.48
CA VAL A 341 14.59 -4.02 12.35
C VAL A 341 15.10 -4.18 13.78
N ASP A 342 15.12 -5.39 14.33
CA ASP A 342 15.60 -5.63 15.69
C ASP A 342 17.07 -5.26 15.87
N ARG A 343 17.92 -5.58 14.88
CA ARG A 343 19.33 -5.16 14.88
C ARG A 343 19.47 -3.65 14.82
N ALA A 344 18.68 -2.97 13.98
CA ALA A 344 18.66 -1.52 13.91
C ALA A 344 18.19 -0.89 15.23
N VAL A 345 17.11 -1.41 15.85
CA VAL A 345 16.62 -0.95 17.16
C VAL A 345 17.70 -1.15 18.23
N THR A 346 18.36 -2.29 18.26
CA THR A 346 19.38 -2.59 19.28
C THR A 346 20.59 -1.66 19.22
N HIS A 347 21.04 -1.31 18.01
CA HIS A 347 22.31 -0.60 17.82
C HIS A 347 22.16 0.90 17.53
N LEU A 348 21.06 1.31 16.88
CA LEU A 348 20.82 2.70 16.50
C LEU A 348 19.90 3.43 17.48
N ASN A 349 19.18 2.74 18.36
CA ASN A 349 18.36 3.44 19.34
C ASN A 349 19.25 4.23 20.32
N SER A 350 18.87 5.46 20.60
CA SER A 350 19.55 6.38 21.51
C SER A 350 20.94 6.88 21.07
N ILE A 351 21.35 6.66 19.82
CA ILE A 351 22.59 7.27 19.30
C ILE A 351 22.41 8.77 19.07
N LYS A 352 23.49 9.55 19.17
CA LYS A 352 23.47 10.97 18.80
C LYS A 352 24.05 11.13 17.40
N VAL A 353 23.30 11.79 16.52
CA VAL A 353 23.70 12.15 15.15
C VAL A 353 23.27 13.59 14.90
N PHE A 354 24.20 14.44 14.46
CA PHE A 354 24.03 15.88 14.28
C PHE A 354 23.49 16.59 15.53
N GLY A 355 24.02 16.20 16.70
CA GLY A 355 23.59 16.74 18.00
C GLY A 355 22.17 16.33 18.46
N LYS A 356 21.43 15.54 17.67
CA LYS A 356 20.10 15.04 18.04
C LYS A 356 20.17 13.55 18.38
N LYS A 357 19.38 13.14 19.38
CA LYS A 357 19.28 11.74 19.80
C LYS A 357 18.25 11.04 18.92
N VAL A 358 18.70 10.08 18.12
CA VAL A 358 17.86 9.25 17.25
C VAL A 358 17.25 8.13 18.08
N ASN A 359 15.93 7.97 17.99
CA ASN A 359 15.20 6.87 18.62
C ASN A 359 14.62 5.98 17.54
N VAL A 360 14.82 4.67 17.68
CA VAL A 360 14.35 3.67 16.71
C VAL A 360 13.46 2.69 17.46
N CYS A 361 12.25 2.49 16.94
CA CYS A 361 11.31 1.50 17.48
C CYS A 361 10.61 0.77 16.33
N VAL A 362 10.02 -0.39 16.65
CA VAL A 362 9.23 -1.15 15.67
C VAL A 362 7.95 -0.37 15.35
N SER A 363 7.66 -0.20 14.06
CA SER A 363 6.46 0.47 13.60
C SER A 363 5.26 -0.47 13.58
N LYS A 364 4.07 0.08 13.81
CA LYS A 364 2.80 -0.66 13.63
C LYS A 364 2.46 -0.90 12.15
N GLN A 365 3.12 -0.20 11.23
CA GLN A 365 2.93 -0.39 9.79
C GLN A 365 3.70 -1.62 9.33
N GLN A 366 3.14 -2.37 8.39
CA GLN A 366 3.77 -3.57 7.82
C GLN A 366 4.51 -3.29 6.50
N ALA A 367 4.33 -2.10 5.92
CA ALA A 367 5.05 -1.63 4.73
C ALA A 367 5.03 -0.10 4.66
N VAL A 368 6.05 0.49 4.04
CA VAL A 368 6.11 1.93 3.80
C VAL A 368 5.35 2.29 2.52
N ILE A 369 4.26 3.03 2.69
CA ILE A 369 3.41 3.46 1.56
C ILE A 369 3.91 4.82 1.03
N PRO A 370 4.25 4.93 -0.28
CA PRO A 370 4.56 6.20 -0.92
C PRO A 370 3.28 7.05 -1.04
N SER A 371 3.00 7.85 -0.01
CA SER A 371 1.87 8.77 0.02
C SER A 371 2.33 10.11 0.55
N GLN A 372 1.86 11.19 -0.07
CA GLN A 372 2.20 12.58 0.30
C GLN A 372 3.71 12.85 0.30
N THR A 373 4.38 12.58 -0.82
CA THR A 373 5.79 12.94 -1.01
C THR A 373 5.95 14.46 -1.06
N PHE A 374 6.99 14.98 -0.43
CA PHE A 374 7.30 16.40 -0.36
C PHE A 374 8.81 16.58 -0.42
N GLU A 375 9.29 17.80 -0.61
CA GLU A 375 10.72 18.11 -0.63
C GLU A 375 11.23 18.40 0.78
N LEU A 376 12.36 17.79 1.13
CA LEU A 376 13.10 18.06 2.35
C LEU A 376 13.89 19.37 2.23
N ALA A 377 14.50 19.82 3.32
CA ALA A 377 15.23 21.09 3.37
C ALA A 377 16.41 21.19 2.38
N ASP A 378 16.94 20.05 1.94
CA ASP A 378 18.02 19.94 0.95
C ASP A 378 17.51 19.79 -0.50
N GLY A 379 16.20 19.91 -0.73
CA GLY A 379 15.56 19.69 -2.03
C GLY A 379 15.38 18.22 -2.41
N SER A 380 15.79 17.27 -1.55
CA SER A 380 15.60 15.84 -1.82
C SER A 380 14.18 15.37 -1.50
N SER A 381 13.75 14.28 -2.13
CA SER A 381 12.42 13.71 -1.91
C SER A 381 12.29 13.12 -0.49
N SER A 382 11.15 13.37 0.15
CA SER A 382 10.78 12.76 1.44
C SER A 382 10.52 11.26 1.35
N TYR A 383 10.46 10.68 0.15
CA TYR A 383 10.35 9.25 -0.09
C TYR A 383 11.39 8.78 -1.10
N GLN A 384 12.04 7.66 -0.82
CA GLN A 384 12.96 7.01 -1.74
C GLN A 384 12.88 5.49 -1.63
N ASP A 385 12.88 4.83 -2.79
CA ASP A 385 12.91 3.37 -2.91
C ASP A 385 14.35 2.90 -3.16
N PHE A 386 14.84 2.07 -2.26
CA PHE A 386 16.16 1.46 -2.25
C PHE A 386 16.12 -0.05 -2.52
N SER A 387 14.95 -0.64 -2.81
CA SER A 387 14.80 -2.09 -3.04
C SER A 387 15.71 -2.64 -4.15
N LEU A 388 16.02 -1.81 -5.16
CA LEU A 388 16.88 -2.17 -6.30
C LEU A 388 18.33 -1.68 -6.16
N THR A 389 18.70 -1.06 -5.03
CA THR A 389 20.05 -0.52 -4.87
C THR A 389 21.08 -1.62 -4.70
N ARG A 390 22.19 -1.52 -5.43
CA ARG A 390 23.34 -2.43 -5.30
C ARG A 390 24.11 -2.24 -3.99
N ASN A 391 23.84 -1.13 -3.30
CA ASN A 391 24.47 -0.79 -2.02
C ASN A 391 23.87 -1.56 -0.83
N ASN A 392 22.81 -2.34 -1.05
CA ASN A 392 22.25 -3.24 -0.06
C ASN A 392 23.22 -4.41 0.19
N ARG A 393 23.80 -4.43 1.39
CA ARG A 393 24.96 -5.26 1.71
C ARG A 393 24.64 -6.73 1.85
N PHE A 394 23.37 -7.08 2.06
CA PHE A 394 22.93 -8.45 2.30
C PHE A 394 22.23 -9.08 1.08
N SER A 395 22.26 -8.43 -0.09
CA SER A 395 21.56 -8.86 -1.31
C SER A 395 22.34 -9.84 -2.21
N SER A 396 23.65 -10.04 -2.02
CA SER A 396 24.50 -10.88 -2.89
C SER A 396 24.97 -12.14 -2.16
N ALA A 397 25.02 -13.30 -2.83
CA ALA A 397 25.38 -14.62 -2.27
C ALA A 397 26.78 -14.74 -1.62
N GLN A 398 27.55 -13.65 -1.53
CA GLN A 398 28.84 -13.55 -0.84
C GLN A 398 28.69 -13.28 0.68
N ASN A 399 27.50 -13.51 1.24
CA ASN A 399 26.98 -13.06 2.53
C ASN A 399 27.68 -13.59 3.80
N GLY A 400 28.71 -14.44 3.71
CA GLY A 400 29.38 -15.01 4.89
C GLY A 400 30.37 -14.09 5.61
N ARG A 401 30.61 -12.87 5.14
CA ARG A 401 31.68 -11.98 5.64
C ARG A 401 31.20 -10.66 6.27
N ASN A 402 29.90 -10.37 6.22
CA ASN A 402 29.36 -9.10 6.74
C ASN A 402 29.03 -9.24 8.22
N ILE A 403 30.01 -8.98 9.07
CA ILE A 403 29.85 -8.98 10.53
C ILE A 403 29.20 -7.66 10.94
N ILE A 404 28.05 -7.76 11.61
CA ILE A 404 27.34 -6.60 12.15
C ILE A 404 28.08 -6.13 13.40
N GLN A 405 28.53 -4.88 13.37
CA GLN A 405 29.30 -4.26 14.44
C GLN A 405 28.47 -3.16 15.09
N PRO A 406 28.49 -3.02 16.43
CA PRO A 406 27.87 -1.89 17.11
C PRO A 406 28.62 -0.60 16.79
N PRO A 407 27.98 0.58 16.96
CA PRO A 407 28.60 1.88 16.74
C PRO A 407 29.93 2.04 17.49
N ALA A 408 30.99 2.39 16.75
CA ALA A 408 32.34 2.58 17.27
C ALA A 408 32.95 3.88 16.73
N ALA A 409 34.06 4.32 17.33
CA ALA A 409 34.79 5.51 16.90
C ALA A 409 35.69 5.27 15.67
N VAL A 410 35.79 4.02 15.19
CA VAL A 410 36.63 3.64 14.05
C VAL A 410 35.77 3.18 12.88
N LEU A 411 36.05 3.76 11.71
CA LEU A 411 35.43 3.39 10.44
C LEU A 411 36.46 2.73 9.52
N HIS A 412 36.07 1.63 8.90
CA HIS A 412 36.81 1.01 7.80
C HIS A 412 36.26 1.48 6.47
N PHE A 413 37.07 2.21 5.70
CA PHE A 413 36.71 2.59 4.35
C PHE A 413 37.32 1.61 3.34
N TYR A 414 36.59 1.35 2.25
CA TYR A 414 37.05 0.53 1.14
C TYR A 414 36.45 1.05 -0.17
N ASN A 415 36.90 0.48 -1.29
CA ASN A 415 36.49 0.90 -2.64
C ASN A 415 36.88 2.36 -2.98
N ALA A 416 37.86 2.92 -2.27
CA ALA A 416 38.38 4.26 -2.52
C ALA A 416 39.29 4.30 -3.76
N PRO A 417 39.38 5.45 -4.47
CA PRO A 417 40.35 5.65 -5.54
C PRO A 417 41.80 5.47 -5.08
N PRO A 418 42.70 4.90 -5.90
CA PRO A 418 44.13 4.75 -5.57
C PRO A 418 44.88 6.07 -5.43
N SER A 419 44.32 7.17 -5.92
CA SER A 419 44.87 8.51 -5.72
C SER A 419 44.44 9.17 -4.40
N LEU A 420 43.59 8.52 -3.59
CA LEU A 420 43.00 9.12 -2.41
C LEU A 420 44.06 9.37 -1.33
N SER A 421 44.35 10.65 -1.07
CA SER A 421 45.25 11.05 0.01
C SER A 421 44.49 11.47 1.26
N GLN A 422 45.19 11.51 2.40
CA GLN A 422 44.65 12.01 3.66
C GLN A 422 44.11 13.45 3.52
N GLN A 423 44.84 14.31 2.81
CA GLN A 423 44.43 15.71 2.57
C GLN A 423 43.11 15.79 1.78
N GLN A 424 42.95 14.96 0.74
CA GLN A 424 41.70 14.91 -0.02
C GLN A 424 40.51 14.47 0.83
N LEU A 425 40.71 13.51 1.74
CA LEU A 425 39.68 13.12 2.70
C LEU A 425 39.35 14.24 3.70
N HIS A 426 40.35 14.99 4.19
CA HIS A 426 40.11 16.15 5.03
C HIS A 426 39.31 17.24 4.30
N THR A 427 39.66 17.53 3.04
CA THR A 427 38.90 18.46 2.19
C THR A 427 37.46 17.98 2.03
N LEU A 428 37.26 16.68 1.73
CA LEU A 428 35.93 16.09 1.62
C LEU A 428 35.13 16.20 2.93
N CYS A 429 35.76 15.97 4.08
CA CYS A 429 35.09 16.13 5.38
C CYS A 429 34.64 17.58 5.60
N THR A 430 35.49 18.53 5.22
CA THR A 430 35.22 19.97 5.36
C THR A 430 34.11 20.43 4.40
N GLU A 431 34.14 19.97 3.15
CA GLU A 431 33.13 20.29 2.12
C GLU A 431 31.72 19.81 2.50
N HIS A 432 31.63 18.65 3.17
CA HIS A 432 30.36 18.05 3.58
C HIS A 432 29.93 18.39 5.01
N ASP A 433 30.65 19.31 5.69
CA ASP A 433 30.38 19.72 7.08
C ASP A 433 30.30 18.54 8.05
N VAL A 434 31.30 17.64 7.98
CA VAL A 434 31.42 16.47 8.88
C VAL A 434 32.69 16.51 9.71
N PRO A 435 32.69 15.85 10.89
CA PRO A 435 33.88 15.76 11.74
C PRO A 435 35.10 15.21 11.02
N ILE A 436 36.26 15.70 11.43
CA ILE A 436 37.55 15.29 10.88
C ILE A 436 38.07 14.10 11.71
N PHE A 437 38.62 13.09 11.03
CA PHE A 437 39.29 11.96 11.69
C PHE A 437 40.65 12.38 12.28
N THR A 438 41.03 11.76 13.40
CA THR A 438 42.29 12.03 14.10
C THR A 438 43.41 11.08 13.67
N LYS A 439 43.09 9.83 13.32
CA LYS A 439 44.05 8.91 12.73
C LYS A 439 43.59 8.36 11.39
N PHE A 440 44.56 8.19 10.49
CA PHE A 440 44.38 7.64 9.15
C PHE A 440 45.43 6.57 8.88
N LYS A 441 44.98 5.39 8.46
CA LYS A 441 45.87 4.30 8.06
C LYS A 441 45.32 3.61 6.84
N VAL A 442 46.12 3.55 5.79
CA VAL A 442 45.80 2.79 4.58
C VAL A 442 46.37 1.39 4.73
N PHE A 443 45.63 0.38 4.28
CA PHE A 443 46.15 -0.97 4.17
C PHE A 443 46.94 -1.11 2.86
N ASP A 444 48.05 -1.84 2.92
CA ASP A 444 48.86 -2.09 1.73
C ASP A 444 48.02 -2.76 0.64
N ALA A 445 47.94 -2.07 -0.50
CA ALA A 445 47.20 -2.56 -1.64
C ALA A 445 47.85 -3.86 -2.12
N LYS A 446 47.04 -4.93 -2.25
CA LYS A 446 47.49 -6.14 -2.96
C LYS A 446 48.03 -5.71 -4.34
N PRO A 447 49.07 -6.36 -4.90
CA PRO A 447 49.77 -5.91 -6.11
C PRO A 447 48.89 -5.73 -7.37
N ASN A 448 47.62 -6.18 -7.35
CA ASN A 448 46.64 -6.01 -8.43
C ASN A 448 45.38 -5.23 -8.00
N SER A 449 45.40 -4.55 -6.86
CA SER A 449 44.23 -3.85 -6.31
C SER A 449 43.96 -2.53 -7.05
N LYS A 450 42.77 -2.40 -7.62
CA LYS A 450 42.31 -1.17 -8.29
C LYS A 450 41.72 -0.14 -7.30
N THR A 451 41.64 -0.50 -6.02
CA THR A 451 40.97 0.28 -4.97
C THR A 451 41.80 0.30 -3.68
N LEU A 452 41.65 1.38 -2.90
CA LEU A 452 42.22 1.50 -1.56
C LEU A 452 41.21 1.11 -0.48
N SER A 453 41.76 0.64 0.62
CA SER A 453 41.03 0.38 1.86
C SER A 453 41.89 0.82 3.05
N GLY A 454 41.25 1.25 4.13
CA GLY A 454 41.95 1.71 5.32
C GLY A 454 41.00 2.00 6.48
N LEU A 455 41.55 2.57 7.54
CA LEU A 455 40.84 2.92 8.76
C LEU A 455 40.90 4.42 9.01
N LEU A 456 39.79 4.93 9.55
CA LEU A 456 39.61 6.29 10.06
C LEU A 456 39.21 6.19 11.53
N GLU A 457 39.96 6.81 12.42
CA GLU A 457 39.60 6.93 13.84
C GLU A 457 39.14 8.36 14.13
N PHE A 458 38.06 8.49 14.89
CA PHE A 458 37.49 9.76 15.33
C PHE A 458 37.60 9.89 16.85
N ASP A 459 37.48 11.10 17.38
CA ASP A 459 37.57 11.34 18.83
C ASP A 459 36.41 10.72 19.61
N SER A 460 35.25 10.59 18.95
CA SER A 460 34.07 10.02 19.56
C SER A 460 33.30 9.11 18.60
N LYS A 461 32.62 8.11 19.16
CA LYS A 461 31.67 7.29 18.39
C LYS A 461 30.58 8.13 17.72
N THR A 462 30.21 9.27 18.32
CA THR A 462 29.21 10.18 17.75
C THR A 462 29.70 10.84 16.48
N GLU A 463 30.94 11.30 16.44
CA GLU A 463 31.55 11.89 15.25
C GLU A 463 31.73 10.87 14.14
N ALA A 464 32.18 9.65 14.47
CA ALA A 464 32.28 8.56 13.51
C ALA A 464 30.92 8.25 12.87
N MET A 465 29.83 8.21 13.66
CA MET A 465 28.49 7.98 13.11
C MET A 465 27.98 9.14 12.25
N GLU A 466 28.34 10.38 12.57
CA GLU A 466 28.02 11.55 11.74
C GLU A 466 28.75 11.50 10.38
N ALA A 467 30.06 11.22 10.40
CA ALA A 467 30.84 11.05 9.18
C ALA A 467 30.31 9.88 8.33
N LEU A 468 30.01 8.74 8.95
CA LEU A 468 29.43 7.55 8.30
C LEU A 468 28.09 7.86 7.63
N THR A 469 27.23 8.64 8.29
CA THR A 469 25.90 9.00 7.78
C THR A 469 25.98 9.77 6.46
N VAL A 470 27.03 10.57 6.26
CA VAL A 470 27.20 11.43 5.07
C VAL A 470 28.12 10.82 4.02
N LEU A 471 29.25 10.25 4.44
CA LEU A 471 30.32 9.80 3.54
C LEU A 471 30.14 8.38 3.02
N ASN A 472 29.30 7.55 3.65
CA ASN A 472 29.03 6.21 3.14
C ASN A 472 28.37 6.27 1.76
N HIS A 473 28.88 5.44 0.84
CA HIS A 473 28.48 5.40 -0.56
C HIS A 473 28.70 6.72 -1.34
N HIS A 474 29.57 7.60 -0.85
CA HIS A 474 29.86 8.87 -1.51
C HIS A 474 30.67 8.67 -2.79
N GLN A 475 30.21 9.23 -3.91
CA GLN A 475 30.89 9.08 -5.19
C GLN A 475 32.05 10.06 -5.34
N ILE A 476 33.28 9.54 -5.32
CA ILE A 476 34.49 10.31 -5.60
C ILE A 476 34.76 10.26 -7.09
N ARG A 477 34.73 11.43 -7.74
CA ARG A 477 35.03 11.57 -9.18
C ARG A 477 36.53 11.51 -9.41
N ILE A 478 36.96 10.62 -10.29
CA ILE A 478 38.35 10.51 -10.75
C ILE A 478 38.43 11.23 -12.10
N PRO A 479 39.32 12.21 -12.30
CA PRO A 479 39.41 13.01 -13.53
C PRO A 479 39.64 12.21 -14.84
N SER A 480 39.96 10.92 -14.76
CA SER A 480 40.33 10.07 -15.91
C SER A 480 39.62 8.70 -15.99
N LYS A 481 38.68 8.38 -15.09
CA LYS A 481 37.94 7.09 -15.06
C LYS A 481 36.52 7.25 -14.49
N SER A 482 35.71 6.19 -14.57
CA SER A 482 34.40 6.08 -13.89
C SER A 482 34.53 6.36 -12.38
N SER A 483 33.56 7.08 -11.80
CA SER A 483 33.49 7.40 -10.37
C SER A 483 33.50 6.14 -9.48
N LEU A 484 34.25 6.18 -8.38
CA LEU A 484 34.22 5.14 -7.35
C LEU A 484 33.40 5.60 -6.14
N SER A 485 32.78 4.66 -5.45
CA SER A 485 31.99 4.89 -4.24
C SER A 485 32.85 4.63 -3.01
N LEU A 486 33.00 5.62 -2.13
CA LEU A 486 33.63 5.45 -0.83
C LEU A 486 32.66 4.70 0.07
N ASP A 487 32.91 3.41 0.29
CA ASP A 487 32.07 2.57 1.13
C ASP A 487 32.69 2.49 2.52
N THR A 488 31.89 2.68 3.57
CA THR A 488 32.37 2.73 4.96
C THR A 488 31.62 1.75 5.86
N LEU A 489 32.38 1.03 6.70
CA LEU A 489 31.89 0.07 7.70
C LEU A 489 32.34 0.51 9.09
N ILE A 490 31.64 0.07 10.11
CA ILE A 490 32.06 0.25 11.49
C ILE A 490 33.07 -0.86 11.84
N LYS A 491 34.14 -0.52 12.56
CA LYS A 491 35.12 -1.49 13.08
C LYS A 491 35.39 -1.20 14.56
N GLN A 492 35.53 -2.25 15.37
CA GLN A 492 35.76 -2.11 16.81
C GLN A 492 37.24 -1.91 17.17
N ASP A 493 38.16 -2.35 16.31
CA ASP A 493 39.59 -2.29 16.59
C ASP A 493 40.10 -0.84 16.46
N SER A 494 40.72 -0.32 17.52
CA SER A 494 41.45 0.95 17.52
C SER A 494 42.68 0.88 16.63
N LEU A 495 43.06 2.04 16.07
CA LEU A 495 44.13 2.16 15.08
C LEU A 495 45.55 2.12 15.65
#